data_AF-A0A6G9VVS8-F1
#
_entry.id   AF-A0A6G9VVS8-F1
#
_cell.length_a   1.000
_cell.length_b   1.000
_cell.length_c   1.000
_cell.angle_alpha   90.00
_cell.angle_beta   90.00
_cell.angle_gamma   90.00
#
_symmetry.space_group_name_H-M   'P 1'
#
loop_
_entity.id
_entity.type
_entity.pdbx_description
1 polymer ?
#
loop_
_entity_poly.entity_id
_entity_poly.type
_entity_poly.pdbx_seq_one_letter_code
_entity_poly.pdbx_strand_id
1 'polypeptide(L)'
;MNKSTSVRCVLMLLSIMVWISCGNASEIAQLDEKNVNLIFVVSPDLAYHTSGDIDKNTANLTPQGLNRSLQMATYLKKNLLRSKNATSIYTLAPMTHLQTSHDYPDMTSIGYIQQFALLNQTTLPISETSFYTANTLPIKVSYPEGSVPQNVSVPSSFCTNCSGLDFKNTNGSNDALVSHLIQQNQSGFYIFSAPWETIHAMMQALNVRYGHKLGLPLEYQGSNYLYAISISPKDEAQLMVYDSQLKPSKDYPKLPKKVVKAFCNHTLQPYFNAKRTGGVSDVVVPSNANQNQTVYIVRHAEAHPDKAFKFEDGNYVAAGQWRALELYRALKGKMNPDMVYSIDPAQWYHATGAFNFSYVRPSLTVWPFAIANNLPYFLVSEFQLMTKATDVPTAQKTSDFFFTGGKFSNKTILLAWESGHIRPLLKYLLDSYGGTNVTELDIDLPNTGWPGNDYDTIWRVKLDHQGNLIVDNVLCEGIESNRLPSTAPIF
;
A
#
# COMPACT_ATOMS: atom_id res chain seq x y z
N MET A 1 -9.22 -78.82 47.23
CA MET A 1 -8.58 -77.54 47.62
C MET A 1 -8.68 -76.59 46.43
N ASN A 2 -9.25 -75.38 46.65
CA ASN A 2 -9.26 -74.12 45.86
C ASN A 2 -9.49 -74.18 44.33
N LYS A 3 -10.62 -73.67 43.81
CA LYS A 3 -11.10 -72.27 43.60
C LYS A 3 -10.52 -71.55 42.37
N SER A 4 -11.46 -71.06 41.53
CA SER A 4 -11.49 -69.75 40.84
C SER A 4 -11.17 -69.63 39.33
N THR A 5 -12.25 -69.47 38.55
CA THR A 5 -12.61 -68.36 37.62
C THR A 5 -11.55 -67.37 37.09
N SER A 6 -11.59 -67.11 35.77
CA SER A 6 -11.54 -65.76 35.14
C SER A 6 -11.90 -65.86 33.63
N VAL A 7 -13.10 -65.44 33.18
CA VAL A 7 -13.52 -64.13 32.63
C VAL A 7 -13.11 -63.86 31.17
N ARG A 8 -14.16 -63.60 30.37
CA ARG A 8 -14.23 -63.30 28.93
C ARG A 8 -13.65 -61.93 28.56
N CYS A 9 -13.11 -61.82 27.35
CA CYS A 9 -13.12 -60.59 26.56
C CYS A 9 -13.48 -60.94 25.10
N VAL A 10 -14.69 -60.54 24.68
CA VAL A 10 -15.15 -60.57 23.28
C VAL A 10 -15.06 -59.14 22.78
N LEU A 11 -14.18 -58.89 21.82
CA LEU A 11 -14.09 -57.63 21.08
C LEU A 11 -15.12 -57.64 19.95
N MET A 12 -16.17 -56.82 20.07
CA MET A 12 -17.04 -56.47 18.95
C MET A 12 -16.38 -55.36 18.12
N LEU A 13 -16.15 -55.65 16.83
CA LEU A 13 -15.89 -54.67 15.79
C LEU A 13 -17.20 -53.98 15.41
N LEU A 14 -17.33 -52.69 15.73
CA LEU A 14 -18.43 -51.86 15.25
C LEU A 14 -17.92 -51.01 14.07
N SER A 15 -18.30 -51.41 12.86
CA SER A 15 -18.09 -50.65 11.62
C SER A 15 -19.12 -49.52 11.54
N ILE A 16 -18.70 -48.28 11.83
CA ILE A 16 -19.48 -47.07 11.55
C ILE A 16 -19.17 -46.64 10.11
N MET A 17 -20.10 -46.88 9.20
CA MET A 17 -20.07 -46.29 7.86
C MET A 17 -20.30 -44.78 7.98
N VAL A 18 -19.25 -44.01 7.73
CA VAL A 18 -19.34 -42.56 7.48
C VAL A 18 -19.95 -42.38 6.09
N TRP A 19 -21.16 -41.82 6.05
CA TRP A 19 -21.74 -41.31 4.81
C TRP A 19 -20.95 -40.07 4.38
N ILE A 20 -20.00 -40.27 3.47
CA ILE A 20 -19.43 -39.17 2.68
C ILE A 20 -20.53 -38.75 1.70
N SER A 21 -21.18 -37.63 2.01
CA SER A 21 -21.99 -36.91 1.04
C SER A 21 -21.05 -36.40 -0.06
N CYS A 22 -21.03 -37.09 -1.20
CA CYS A 22 -20.57 -36.52 -2.46
C CYS A 22 -21.57 -35.43 -2.89
N GLY A 23 -21.37 -34.22 -2.37
CA GLY A 23 -22.07 -33.02 -2.82
C GLY A 23 -21.35 -32.43 -4.02
N ASN A 24 -22.10 -32.29 -5.11
CA ASN A 24 -21.76 -31.53 -6.32
C ASN A 24 -21.09 -30.19 -6.00
N ALA A 25 -20.21 -29.72 -6.89
CA ALA A 25 -19.50 -28.43 -6.85
C ALA A 25 -20.22 -27.38 -5.99
N SER A 26 -19.74 -27.17 -4.75
CA SER A 26 -20.38 -26.29 -3.78
C SER A 26 -20.56 -24.90 -4.38
N GLU A 27 -21.82 -24.47 -4.54
CA GLU A 27 -22.12 -23.07 -4.77
C GLU A 27 -21.48 -22.25 -3.65
N ILE A 28 -20.66 -21.27 -4.01
CA ILE A 28 -20.04 -20.34 -3.07
C ILE A 28 -21.18 -19.64 -2.31
N ALA A 29 -21.21 -19.81 -0.98
CA ALA A 29 -22.22 -19.20 -0.11
C ALA A 29 -22.32 -17.69 -0.39
N GLN A 30 -23.52 -17.23 -0.73
CA GLN A 30 -23.70 -15.90 -1.28
C GLN A 30 -23.89 -14.84 -0.19
N LEU A 31 -23.17 -13.71 -0.31
CA LEU A 31 -23.42 -12.50 0.46
C LEU A 31 -24.62 -11.73 -0.12
N ASP A 32 -25.56 -11.33 0.74
CA ASP A 32 -26.67 -10.43 0.36
C ASP A 32 -26.23 -8.98 0.52
N GLU A 33 -26.44 -8.16 -0.50
CA GLU A 33 -26.08 -6.74 -0.48
C GLU A 33 -26.94 -5.91 0.48
N LYS A 34 -28.08 -6.46 0.90
CA LYS A 34 -28.98 -5.86 1.91
C LYS A 34 -28.47 -6.03 3.33
N ASN A 35 -27.44 -6.85 3.52
CA ASN A 35 -26.81 -7.09 4.81
C ASN A 35 -25.63 -6.13 5.02
N VAL A 36 -25.23 -5.96 6.27
CA VAL A 36 -23.90 -5.43 6.60
C VAL A 36 -22.92 -6.59 6.46
N ASN A 37 -22.10 -6.58 5.41
CA ASN A 37 -21.10 -7.62 5.18
C ASN A 37 -19.71 -7.13 5.60
N LEU A 38 -19.19 -7.67 6.70
CA LEU A 38 -17.83 -7.44 7.17
C LEU A 38 -16.94 -8.54 6.58
N ILE A 39 -16.10 -8.20 5.60
CA ILE A 39 -15.26 -9.14 4.85
C ILE A 39 -13.81 -8.95 5.27
N PHE A 40 -13.21 -10.01 5.80
CA PHE A 40 -11.87 -10.03 6.33
C PHE A 40 -10.95 -10.79 5.38
N VAL A 41 -10.03 -10.04 4.76
CA VAL A 41 -8.98 -10.53 3.87
C VAL A 41 -7.70 -10.64 4.71
N VAL A 42 -7.25 -11.87 4.94
CA VAL A 42 -6.02 -12.10 5.71
C VAL A 42 -4.82 -11.84 4.83
N SER A 43 -4.10 -10.74 5.09
CA SER A 43 -2.84 -10.44 4.42
C SER A 43 -1.70 -11.19 5.09
N PRO A 44 -0.77 -11.82 4.33
CA PRO A 44 0.31 -12.58 4.93
C PRO A 44 1.37 -11.66 5.56
N ASP A 45 2.04 -12.17 6.58
CA ASP A 45 3.16 -11.52 7.27
C ASP A 45 4.22 -12.55 7.70
N LEU A 46 5.26 -12.14 8.43
CA LEU A 46 6.31 -13.09 8.85
C LEU A 46 5.77 -14.21 9.76
N ALA A 47 4.76 -13.94 10.58
CA ALA A 47 4.21 -14.91 11.52
C ALA A 47 3.23 -15.88 10.82
N TYR A 48 2.36 -15.38 9.95
CA TYR A 48 1.27 -16.12 9.34
C TYR A 48 1.24 -15.93 7.82
N HIS A 49 1.85 -16.86 7.10
CA HIS A 49 1.86 -16.86 5.64
C HIS A 49 1.82 -18.28 5.08
N THR A 50 1.34 -18.39 3.84
CA THR A 50 1.55 -19.59 3.03
C THR A 50 2.98 -19.62 2.52
N SER A 51 3.60 -20.80 2.51
CA SER A 51 4.98 -20.97 2.05
C SER A 51 5.22 -20.31 0.69
N GLY A 52 6.25 -19.46 0.65
CA GLY A 52 6.66 -18.74 -0.53
C GLY A 52 5.96 -17.40 -0.74
N ASP A 53 4.95 -17.00 0.04
CA ASP A 53 4.27 -15.71 -0.15
C ASP A 53 5.07 -14.51 0.40
N ILE A 54 5.87 -14.70 1.46
CA ILE A 54 6.66 -13.66 2.12
C ILE A 54 8.16 -13.96 2.00
N ASP A 55 8.97 -12.93 1.73
CA ASP A 55 10.42 -13.00 1.85
C ASP A 55 10.83 -12.61 3.28
N LYS A 56 11.50 -13.51 3.98
CA LYS A 56 11.90 -13.31 5.38
C LYS A 56 12.95 -12.21 5.59
N ASN A 57 13.71 -11.86 4.56
CA ASN A 57 14.81 -10.89 4.66
C ASN A 57 14.34 -9.46 4.40
N THR A 58 13.21 -9.28 3.72
CA THR A 58 12.65 -7.95 3.42
C THR A 58 11.26 -7.75 4.03
N ALA A 59 10.65 -8.81 4.57
CA ALA A 59 9.28 -8.87 5.07
C ALA A 59 8.20 -8.40 4.06
N ASN A 60 8.58 -8.27 2.78
CA ASN A 60 7.67 -8.00 1.69
C ASN A 60 7.06 -9.30 1.17
N LEU A 61 6.00 -9.17 0.37
CA LEU A 61 5.59 -10.25 -0.51
C LEU A 61 6.76 -10.67 -1.42
N THR A 62 6.83 -11.95 -1.73
CA THR A 62 7.59 -12.42 -2.89
C THR A 62 6.79 -12.18 -4.18
N PRO A 63 7.38 -12.44 -5.36
CA PRO A 63 6.61 -12.58 -6.59
C PRO A 63 5.39 -13.53 -6.49
N GLN A 64 5.49 -14.62 -5.72
CA GLN A 64 4.38 -15.54 -5.49
C GLN A 64 3.26 -14.88 -4.68
N GLY A 65 3.63 -14.23 -3.58
CA GLY A 65 2.67 -13.50 -2.75
C GLY A 65 1.95 -12.40 -3.54
N LEU A 66 2.67 -11.67 -4.39
CA LEU A 66 2.10 -10.65 -5.28
C LEU A 66 1.16 -11.26 -6.32
N ASN A 67 1.48 -12.40 -6.92
CA ASN A 67 0.52 -13.09 -7.80
C ASN A 67 -0.75 -13.50 -7.04
N ARG A 68 -0.61 -13.97 -5.79
CA ARG A 68 -1.77 -14.32 -4.97
C ARG A 68 -2.64 -13.11 -4.71
N SER A 69 -2.07 -11.97 -4.34
CA SER A 69 -2.84 -10.75 -4.07
C SER A 69 -3.62 -10.28 -5.31
N LEU A 70 -2.99 -10.32 -6.48
CA LEU A 70 -3.62 -9.96 -7.76
C LEU A 70 -4.78 -10.89 -8.12
N GLN A 71 -4.61 -12.21 -7.94
CA GLN A 71 -5.67 -13.20 -8.16
C GLN A 71 -6.78 -13.14 -7.11
N MET A 72 -6.41 -12.87 -5.85
CA MET A 72 -7.36 -12.68 -4.74
C MET A 72 -8.26 -11.47 -5.01
N ALA A 73 -7.71 -10.39 -5.55
CA ALA A 73 -8.51 -9.26 -5.98
C ALA A 73 -9.54 -9.62 -7.06
N THR A 74 -9.14 -10.42 -8.06
CA THR A 74 -10.09 -10.96 -9.06
C THR A 74 -11.16 -11.82 -8.40
N TYR A 75 -10.79 -12.72 -7.48
CA TYR A 75 -11.72 -13.58 -6.75
C TYR A 75 -12.72 -12.78 -5.93
N LEU A 76 -12.24 -11.82 -5.12
CA LEU A 76 -13.09 -10.92 -4.33
C LEU A 76 -14.09 -10.18 -5.22
N LYS A 77 -13.62 -9.59 -6.33
CA LYS A 77 -14.49 -8.81 -7.22
C LYS A 77 -15.52 -9.70 -7.92
N LYS A 78 -15.08 -10.81 -8.55
CA LYS A 78 -15.94 -11.61 -9.43
C LYS A 78 -16.75 -12.66 -8.69
N ASN A 79 -16.13 -13.38 -7.77
CA ASN A 79 -16.73 -14.53 -7.10
C ASN A 79 -17.48 -14.12 -5.84
N LEU A 80 -16.84 -13.33 -4.96
CA LEU A 80 -17.44 -12.95 -3.68
C LEU A 80 -18.48 -11.83 -3.83
N LEU A 81 -18.11 -10.71 -4.47
CA LEU A 81 -19.01 -9.55 -4.64
C LEU A 81 -19.86 -9.61 -5.91
N ARG A 82 -19.64 -10.59 -6.80
CA ARG A 82 -20.37 -10.73 -8.08
C ARG A 82 -20.35 -9.45 -8.93
N SER A 83 -19.16 -8.88 -9.07
CA SER A 83 -18.87 -7.63 -9.79
C SER A 83 -19.45 -6.36 -9.17
N LYS A 84 -20.09 -6.44 -8.00
CA LYS A 84 -20.53 -5.24 -7.25
C LYS A 84 -19.35 -4.48 -6.68
N ASN A 85 -19.55 -3.21 -6.36
CA ASN A 85 -18.53 -2.41 -5.70
C ASN A 85 -18.51 -2.66 -4.19
N ALA A 86 -17.33 -2.64 -3.60
CA ALA A 86 -17.17 -2.52 -2.17
C ALA A 86 -17.65 -1.15 -1.68
N THR A 87 -18.18 -1.12 -0.47
CA THR A 87 -18.63 0.11 0.20
C THR A 87 -17.45 0.88 0.78
N SER A 88 -16.49 0.17 1.39
CA SER A 88 -15.29 0.78 1.97
C SER A 88 -14.19 -0.27 2.13
N ILE A 89 -12.94 0.17 2.08
CA ILE A 89 -11.75 -0.65 2.32
C ILE A 89 -10.96 -0.06 3.48
N TYR A 90 -10.65 -0.88 4.47
CA TYR A 90 -9.86 -0.56 5.64
C TYR A 90 -8.64 -1.47 5.68
N THR A 91 -7.46 -0.89 5.90
CA THR A 91 -6.22 -1.67 5.96
C THR A 91 -5.41 -1.31 7.18
N LEU A 92 -4.55 -2.23 7.61
CA LEU A 92 -3.55 -1.95 8.63
C LEU A 92 -2.69 -0.74 8.27
N ALA A 93 -2.52 0.18 9.23
CA ALA A 93 -1.54 1.25 9.15
C ALA A 93 -0.12 0.65 9.27
N PRO A 94 0.75 0.75 8.23
CA PRO A 94 1.96 -0.08 8.13
C PRO A 94 2.93 0.03 9.31
N MET A 95 3.09 1.21 9.91
CA MET A 95 4.03 1.37 11.03
C MET A 95 3.48 0.82 12.36
N THR A 96 2.19 0.50 12.46
CA THR A 96 1.61 -0.10 13.68
C THR A 96 2.07 -1.55 13.87
N HIS A 97 2.57 -2.17 12.80
CA HIS A 97 3.12 -3.50 12.79
C HIS A 97 4.48 -3.51 12.08
N LEU A 98 5.54 -3.53 12.88
CA LEU A 98 6.89 -3.72 12.35
C LEU A 98 7.22 -5.21 12.35
N GLN A 99 7.68 -5.68 11.20
CA GLN A 99 8.07 -7.06 10.97
C GLN A 99 9.43 -7.32 11.63
N THR A 100 9.39 -7.89 12.83
CA THR A 100 10.42 -7.88 13.90
C THR A 100 11.80 -8.41 13.55
N SER A 101 11.97 -9.12 12.42
CA SER A 101 13.32 -9.57 12.01
C SER A 101 14.23 -8.41 11.65
N HIS A 102 13.67 -7.30 11.16
CA HIS A 102 14.41 -6.14 10.66
C HIS A 102 13.62 -4.82 10.81
N ASP A 103 12.54 -4.84 11.60
CA ASP A 103 11.65 -3.70 11.86
C ASP A 103 11.09 -3.03 10.58
N TYR A 104 10.85 -3.82 9.53
CA TYR A 104 10.23 -3.30 8.30
C TYR A 104 8.74 -2.99 8.54
N PRO A 105 8.21 -1.91 7.96
CA PRO A 105 6.78 -1.63 7.98
C PRO A 105 5.98 -2.73 7.27
N ASP A 106 4.83 -3.11 7.82
CA ASP A 106 3.92 -4.05 7.18
C ASP A 106 3.14 -3.38 6.05
N MET A 107 3.78 -3.29 4.89
CA MET A 107 3.16 -2.81 3.65
C MET A 107 2.22 -3.84 3.01
N THR A 108 2.23 -5.09 3.49
CA THR A 108 1.52 -6.18 2.83
C THR A 108 0.01 -5.98 2.93
N SER A 109 -0.50 -5.55 4.08
CA SER A 109 -1.94 -5.31 4.27
C SER A 109 -2.55 -4.39 3.21
N ILE A 110 -1.91 -3.26 2.96
CA ILE A 110 -2.38 -2.28 1.97
C ILE A 110 -2.08 -2.70 0.53
N GLY A 111 -0.90 -3.26 0.28
CA GLY A 111 -0.52 -3.73 -1.05
C GLY A 111 -1.31 -4.96 -1.53
N TYR A 112 -1.72 -5.84 -0.61
CA TYR A 112 -2.46 -7.07 -0.93
C TYR A 112 -3.88 -6.77 -1.41
N ILE A 113 -4.49 -5.67 -0.95
CA ILE A 113 -5.83 -5.24 -1.36
C ILE A 113 -5.82 -4.19 -2.47
N GLN A 114 -4.66 -3.63 -2.83
CA GLN A 114 -4.55 -2.53 -3.78
C GLN A 114 -5.22 -2.85 -5.13
N GLN A 115 -4.94 -4.00 -5.71
CA GLN A 115 -5.57 -4.40 -6.97
C GLN A 115 -7.10 -4.47 -6.83
N PHE A 116 -7.61 -4.94 -5.69
CA PHE A 116 -9.06 -5.00 -5.46
C PHE A 116 -9.67 -3.60 -5.42
N ALA A 117 -9.02 -2.63 -4.77
CA ALA A 117 -9.47 -1.23 -4.79
C ALA A 117 -9.65 -0.70 -6.23
N LEU A 118 -8.76 -1.06 -7.14
CA LEU A 118 -8.79 -0.62 -8.55
C LEU A 118 -9.78 -1.37 -9.43
N LEU A 119 -10.23 -2.55 -8.99
CA LEU A 119 -11.35 -3.28 -9.61
C LEU A 119 -12.71 -2.74 -9.16
N ASN A 120 -12.74 -1.84 -8.17
CA ASN A 120 -13.92 -1.10 -7.76
C ASN A 120 -13.97 0.25 -8.47
N GLN A 121 -15.11 0.92 -8.36
CA GLN A 121 -15.30 2.27 -8.90
C GLN A 121 -15.81 3.20 -7.83
N THR A 122 -15.33 4.45 -7.88
CA THR A 122 -15.82 5.54 -7.06
C THR A 122 -16.18 6.72 -7.95
N THR A 123 -17.18 7.49 -7.55
CA THR A 123 -17.63 8.70 -8.24
C THR A 123 -17.41 9.88 -7.31
N LEU A 124 -16.58 10.83 -7.73
CA LEU A 124 -16.18 11.97 -6.90
C LEU A 124 -16.42 13.29 -7.62
N PRO A 125 -16.72 14.37 -6.88
CA PRO A 125 -16.81 15.70 -7.48
C PRO A 125 -15.42 16.16 -7.94
N ILE A 126 -15.35 16.67 -9.17
CA ILE A 126 -14.16 17.34 -9.74
C ILE A 126 -14.37 18.85 -9.90
N SER A 127 -15.58 19.32 -9.59
CA SER A 127 -15.98 20.72 -9.44
C SER A 127 -17.33 20.77 -8.71
N GLU A 128 -17.86 21.96 -8.44
CA GLU A 128 -19.18 22.13 -7.80
C GLU A 128 -20.33 21.46 -8.58
N THR A 129 -20.20 21.32 -9.90
CA THR A 129 -21.27 20.86 -10.78
C THR A 129 -20.95 19.60 -11.58
N SER A 130 -19.73 19.05 -11.44
CA SER A 130 -19.27 17.91 -12.24
C SER A 130 -18.65 16.82 -11.40
N PHE A 131 -18.97 15.57 -11.75
CA PHE A 131 -18.45 14.36 -11.12
C PHE A 131 -17.66 13.53 -12.11
N TYR A 132 -16.74 12.71 -11.60
CA TYR A 132 -15.97 11.76 -12.39
C TYR A 132 -15.99 10.38 -11.73
N THR A 133 -16.28 9.35 -12.52
CA THR A 133 -16.22 7.95 -12.08
C THR A 133 -14.93 7.31 -12.54
N ALA A 134 -14.14 6.79 -11.60
CA ALA A 134 -12.85 6.18 -11.86
C ALA A 134 -12.77 4.75 -11.33
N ASN A 135 -11.89 3.94 -11.93
CA ASN A 135 -11.53 2.60 -11.45
C ASN A 135 -10.52 2.71 -10.29
N THR A 136 -11.05 3.02 -9.12
CA THR A 136 -10.36 3.12 -7.83
C THR A 136 -11.43 3.17 -6.73
N LEU A 137 -11.03 2.81 -5.52
CA LEU A 137 -11.76 3.06 -4.30
C LEU A 137 -10.73 3.52 -3.25
N PRO A 138 -11.00 4.58 -2.45
CA PRO A 138 -10.08 5.01 -1.41
C PRO A 138 -9.78 3.89 -0.43
N ILE A 139 -8.50 3.75 -0.10
CA ILE A 139 -8.05 2.84 0.96
C ILE A 139 -7.88 3.64 2.24
N LYS A 140 -8.60 3.25 3.29
CA LYS A 140 -8.52 3.87 4.60
C LYS A 140 -7.38 3.24 5.41
N VAL A 141 -6.33 4.01 5.65
CA VAL A 141 -5.10 3.55 6.32
C VAL A 141 -4.55 4.58 7.30
N SER A 142 -5.17 5.75 7.43
CA SER A 142 -4.69 6.80 8.34
C SER A 142 -4.69 6.33 9.80
N TYR A 143 -3.79 6.85 10.62
CA TYR A 143 -3.78 6.50 12.04
C TYR A 143 -5.10 6.87 12.71
N PRO A 144 -5.74 5.96 13.45
CA PRO A 144 -6.69 6.35 14.48
C PRO A 144 -6.01 7.19 15.57
N GLU A 145 -6.77 8.07 16.20
CA GLU A 145 -6.26 8.88 17.31
C GLU A 145 -5.70 7.98 18.42
N GLY A 146 -4.52 8.33 18.95
CA GLY A 146 -3.82 7.55 19.97
C GLY A 146 -3.16 6.25 19.49
N SER A 147 -3.30 5.88 18.22
CA SER A 147 -2.71 4.64 17.66
C SER A 147 -1.37 4.87 16.95
N VAL A 148 -0.79 6.07 17.05
CA VAL A 148 0.50 6.40 16.43
C VAL A 148 1.62 5.70 17.19
N PRO A 149 2.46 4.87 16.54
CA PRO A 149 3.56 4.19 17.19
C PRO A 149 4.64 5.13 17.76
N GLN A 150 5.41 4.62 18.71
CA GLN A 150 6.61 5.31 19.19
C GLN A 150 7.59 5.53 18.03
N ASN A 151 8.19 6.73 17.95
CA ASN A 151 9.10 7.19 16.88
C ASN A 151 8.44 7.49 15.52
N VAL A 152 7.12 7.39 15.42
CA VAL A 152 6.37 7.93 14.29
C VAL A 152 5.89 9.34 14.64
N SER A 153 6.05 10.28 13.72
CA SER A 153 5.55 11.64 13.87
C SER A 153 4.02 11.60 13.95
N VAL A 154 3.47 12.16 15.03
CA VAL A 154 2.03 12.26 15.23
C VAL A 154 1.45 13.21 14.18
N PRO A 155 0.42 12.83 13.40
CA PRO A 155 -0.25 13.73 12.46
C PRO A 155 -0.79 15.00 13.15
N SER A 156 -0.81 16.13 12.43
CA SER A 156 -1.29 17.41 12.97
C SER A 156 -2.80 17.41 13.21
N SER A 157 -3.50 16.48 12.55
CA SER A 157 -4.90 16.15 12.76
C SER A 157 -5.13 14.68 12.39
N PHE A 158 -6.20 14.08 12.91
CA PHE A 158 -6.56 12.69 12.62
C PHE A 158 -7.78 12.61 11.70
N CYS A 159 -7.78 11.65 10.77
CA CYS A 159 -8.85 11.49 9.80
C CYS A 159 -9.96 10.55 10.30
N THR A 160 -10.94 11.07 11.01
CA THR A 160 -11.98 10.25 11.68
C THR A 160 -12.74 9.28 10.76
N ASN A 161 -12.91 9.59 9.48
CA ASN A 161 -13.63 8.75 8.51
C ASN A 161 -12.73 8.04 7.48
N CYS A 162 -11.42 8.26 7.52
CA CYS A 162 -10.44 7.55 6.70
C CYS A 162 -9.32 6.85 7.50
N SER A 163 -9.49 6.73 8.82
CA SER A 163 -8.63 5.88 9.64
C SER A 163 -8.70 4.41 9.20
N GLY A 164 -7.54 3.76 9.21
CA GLY A 164 -7.37 2.33 8.99
C GLY A 164 -7.43 1.53 10.28
N LEU A 165 -6.76 0.38 10.25
CA LEU A 165 -6.64 -0.54 11.37
C LEU A 165 -5.32 -0.32 12.12
N ASP A 166 -5.36 -0.51 13.43
CA ASP A 166 -4.18 -0.56 14.29
C ASP A 166 -3.91 -2.01 14.69
N PHE A 167 -2.68 -2.47 14.49
CA PHE A 167 -2.28 -3.85 14.81
C PHE A 167 -2.58 -4.24 16.26
N LYS A 168 -2.33 -3.32 17.20
CA LYS A 168 -2.50 -3.56 18.64
C LYS A 168 -3.91 -3.27 19.14
N ASN A 169 -4.79 -2.76 18.27
CA ASN A 169 -6.13 -2.29 18.66
C ASN A 169 -6.07 -1.33 19.86
N THR A 170 -5.13 -0.38 19.82
CA THR A 170 -4.87 0.59 20.89
C THR A 170 -6.17 1.34 21.19
N ASN A 171 -6.53 1.39 22.48
CA ASN A 171 -7.78 1.96 22.97
C ASN A 171 -9.07 1.36 22.36
N GLY A 172 -9.01 0.15 21.77
CA GLY A 172 -10.14 -0.50 21.13
C GLY A 172 -10.56 0.15 19.80
N SER A 173 -9.63 0.80 19.10
CA SER A 173 -9.91 1.56 17.87
C SER A 173 -10.54 0.71 16.75
N ASN A 174 -10.06 -0.52 16.54
CA ASN A 174 -10.62 -1.44 15.54
C ASN A 174 -12.04 -1.87 15.95
N ASP A 175 -12.25 -2.15 17.25
CA ASP A 175 -13.55 -2.58 17.76
C ASP A 175 -14.59 -1.46 17.64
N ALA A 176 -14.17 -0.22 17.93
CA ALA A 176 -15.00 0.97 17.78
C ALA A 176 -15.38 1.20 16.32
N LEU A 177 -14.44 1.05 15.39
CA LEU A 177 -14.69 1.14 13.95
C LEU A 177 -15.75 0.13 13.51
N VAL A 178 -15.58 -1.15 13.84
CA VAL A 178 -16.54 -2.17 13.40
C VAL A 178 -17.89 -1.99 14.09
N SER A 179 -17.90 -1.67 15.38
CA SER A 179 -19.14 -1.40 16.11
C SER A 179 -19.92 -0.26 15.49
N HIS A 180 -19.23 0.81 15.06
CA HIS A 180 -19.83 1.93 14.37
C HIS A 180 -20.48 1.51 13.04
N LEU A 181 -19.80 0.70 12.23
CA LEU A 181 -20.34 0.21 10.96
C LEU A 181 -21.61 -0.64 11.15
N ILE A 182 -21.64 -1.50 12.17
CA ILE A 182 -22.83 -2.29 12.51
C ILE A 182 -23.96 -1.36 12.97
N GLN A 183 -23.67 -0.40 13.85
CA GLN A 183 -24.67 0.53 14.40
C GLN A 183 -25.24 1.48 13.35
N GLN A 184 -24.46 1.87 12.34
CA GLN A 184 -24.97 2.63 11.20
C GLN A 184 -25.99 1.84 10.39
N ASN A 185 -25.95 0.50 10.46
CA ASN A 185 -26.84 -0.42 9.76
C ASN A 185 -26.94 -0.11 8.26
N GLN A 186 -25.85 0.39 7.68
CA GLN A 186 -25.77 0.67 6.26
C GLN A 186 -25.37 -0.63 5.55
N SER A 187 -26.28 -1.14 4.72
CA SER A 187 -26.04 -2.35 3.95
C SER A 187 -24.90 -2.16 2.94
N GLY A 188 -24.09 -3.21 2.74
CA GLY A 188 -22.97 -3.15 1.81
C GLY A 188 -21.83 -4.11 2.11
N PHE A 189 -20.68 -3.88 1.48
CA PHE A 189 -19.49 -4.71 1.58
C PHE A 189 -18.32 -3.92 2.16
N TYR A 190 -17.97 -4.18 3.41
CA TYR A 190 -16.89 -3.53 4.14
C TYR A 190 -15.69 -4.46 4.22
N ILE A 191 -14.59 -4.06 3.58
CA ILE A 191 -13.41 -4.91 3.45
C ILE A 191 -12.36 -4.51 4.47
N PHE A 192 -11.78 -5.49 5.16
CA PHE A 192 -10.70 -5.33 6.12
C PHE A 192 -9.51 -6.18 5.66
N SER A 193 -8.34 -5.55 5.44
CA SER A 193 -7.10 -6.24 5.09
C SER A 193 -6.07 -6.04 6.19
N ALA A 194 -5.71 -7.11 6.89
CA ALA A 194 -4.74 -7.12 7.97
C ALA A 194 -4.19 -8.54 8.22
N PRO A 195 -3.10 -8.68 9.00
CA PRO A 195 -2.58 -9.96 9.44
C PRO A 195 -3.61 -10.77 10.23
N TRP A 196 -3.36 -12.07 10.33
CA TRP A 196 -4.28 -13.02 10.94
C TRP A 196 -4.66 -12.64 12.37
N GLU A 197 -3.71 -12.17 13.17
CA GLU A 197 -3.92 -11.81 14.57
C GLU A 197 -4.92 -10.66 14.70
N THR A 198 -4.76 -9.61 13.90
CA THR A 198 -5.67 -8.46 13.90
C THR A 198 -7.07 -8.89 13.45
N ILE A 199 -7.16 -9.65 12.35
CA ILE A 199 -8.44 -10.13 11.82
C ILE A 199 -9.17 -11.04 12.81
N HIS A 200 -8.46 -12.01 13.38
CA HIS A 200 -9.00 -12.95 14.33
C HIS A 200 -9.46 -12.24 15.61
N ALA A 201 -8.67 -11.29 16.14
CA ALA A 201 -9.05 -10.48 17.29
C ALA A 201 -10.32 -9.66 17.03
N MET A 202 -10.44 -9.04 15.85
CA MET A 202 -11.65 -8.29 15.47
C MET A 202 -12.89 -9.20 15.40
N MET A 203 -12.78 -10.38 14.79
CA MET A 203 -13.89 -11.35 14.74
C MET A 203 -14.28 -11.85 16.14
N GLN A 204 -13.30 -12.08 17.02
CA GLN A 204 -13.54 -12.48 18.40
C GLN A 204 -14.25 -11.38 19.19
N ALA A 205 -13.78 -10.13 19.10
CA ALA A 205 -14.37 -8.99 19.78
C ALA A 205 -15.83 -8.77 19.36
N LEU A 206 -16.14 -8.90 18.07
CA LEU A 206 -17.51 -8.88 17.55
C LEU A 206 -18.38 -9.97 18.17
N ASN A 207 -17.87 -11.21 18.20
CA ASN A 207 -18.60 -12.36 18.69
C ASN A 207 -18.96 -12.22 20.18
N VAL A 208 -18.03 -11.68 20.97
CA VAL A 208 -18.23 -11.38 22.39
C VAL A 208 -19.21 -10.23 22.57
N ARG A 209 -19.00 -9.10 21.87
CA ARG A 209 -19.77 -7.86 22.06
C ARG A 209 -21.24 -8.00 21.68
N TYR A 210 -21.53 -8.74 20.62
CA TYR A 210 -22.88 -8.89 20.08
C TYR A 210 -23.50 -10.27 20.36
N GLY A 211 -22.78 -11.18 21.03
CA GLY A 211 -23.31 -12.47 21.47
C GLY A 211 -23.67 -13.44 20.32
N HIS A 212 -23.10 -13.26 19.13
CA HIS A 212 -23.48 -14.01 17.92
C HIS A 212 -23.11 -15.50 17.93
N LYS A 213 -22.28 -15.97 18.88
CA LYS A 213 -21.83 -17.36 19.03
C LYS A 213 -21.31 -17.99 17.71
N LEU A 214 -20.66 -17.20 16.88
CA LEU A 214 -20.06 -17.62 15.62
C LEU A 214 -18.92 -18.62 15.86
N GLY A 215 -18.86 -19.70 15.09
CA GLY A 215 -17.78 -20.69 15.11
C GLY A 215 -16.54 -20.17 14.40
N LEU A 216 -15.74 -19.35 15.09
CA LEU A 216 -14.53 -18.75 14.53
C LEU A 216 -13.42 -19.80 14.33
N PRO A 217 -12.56 -19.68 13.31
CA PRO A 217 -11.38 -20.54 13.16
C PRO A 217 -10.39 -20.27 14.29
N LEU A 218 -9.87 -21.34 14.91
CA LEU A 218 -8.91 -21.22 16.02
C LEU A 218 -7.48 -20.93 15.56
N GLU A 219 -7.15 -21.31 14.33
CA GLU A 219 -5.80 -21.23 13.77
C GLU A 219 -5.84 -20.65 12.35
N TYR A 220 -4.71 -20.08 11.93
CA TYR A 220 -4.51 -19.61 10.57
C TYR A 220 -4.67 -20.74 9.55
N GLN A 221 -5.59 -20.58 8.60
CA GLN A 221 -5.91 -21.61 7.61
C GLN A 221 -5.11 -21.50 6.30
N GLY A 222 -4.33 -20.42 6.12
CA GLY A 222 -3.58 -20.15 4.88
C GLY A 222 -4.06 -18.90 4.14
N SER A 223 -3.25 -18.43 3.19
CA SER A 223 -3.43 -17.15 2.47
C SER A 223 -4.59 -17.17 1.46
N ASN A 224 -5.18 -18.34 1.23
CA ASN A 224 -6.36 -18.49 0.36
C ASN A 224 -7.67 -18.25 1.09
N TYR A 225 -7.65 -18.25 2.42
CA TYR A 225 -8.84 -18.15 3.23
C TYR A 225 -9.22 -16.71 3.49
N LEU A 226 -10.51 -16.43 3.37
CA LEU A 226 -11.12 -15.17 3.77
C LEU A 226 -12.42 -15.45 4.51
N TYR A 227 -12.81 -14.50 5.35
CA TYR A 227 -13.94 -14.66 6.25
C TYR A 227 -14.94 -13.54 6.00
N ALA A 228 -16.23 -13.84 6.06
CA ALA A 228 -17.27 -12.82 6.02
C ALA A 228 -18.24 -13.03 7.17
N ILE A 229 -18.44 -11.98 7.97
CA ILE A 229 -19.56 -11.90 8.91
C ILE A 229 -20.64 -11.07 8.24
N SER A 230 -21.75 -11.72 7.89
CA SER A 230 -22.91 -11.06 7.28
C SER A 230 -23.99 -10.91 8.33
N ILE A 231 -24.42 -9.67 8.58
CA ILE A 231 -25.45 -9.33 9.54
C ILE A 231 -26.68 -8.82 8.78
N SER A 232 -27.80 -9.55 8.92
CA SER A 232 -29.05 -9.19 8.25
C SER A 232 -29.72 -7.98 8.92
N PRO A 233 -30.69 -7.33 8.26
CA PRO A 233 -31.50 -6.28 8.88
C PRO A 233 -32.30 -6.70 10.12
N LYS A 234 -32.34 -8.01 10.44
CA LYS A 234 -32.95 -8.57 11.64
C LYS A 234 -31.93 -8.88 12.75
N ASP A 235 -30.69 -8.39 12.61
CA ASP A 235 -29.56 -8.64 13.49
C ASP A 235 -29.14 -10.13 13.59
N GLU A 236 -29.53 -10.94 12.60
CA GLU A 236 -29.04 -12.31 12.46
C GLU A 236 -27.66 -12.29 11.79
N ALA A 237 -26.64 -12.73 12.52
CA ALA A 237 -25.27 -12.81 12.02
C ALA A 237 -24.88 -14.23 11.63
N GLN A 238 -24.18 -14.37 10.51
CA GLN A 238 -23.61 -15.62 10.04
C GLN A 238 -22.14 -15.43 9.65
N LEU A 239 -21.30 -16.41 9.99
CA LEU A 239 -19.92 -16.49 9.50
C LEU A 239 -19.90 -17.37 8.25
N MET A 240 -19.33 -16.84 7.18
CA MET A 240 -18.97 -17.60 5.98
C MET A 240 -17.46 -17.65 5.85
N VAL A 241 -16.95 -18.84 5.58
CA VAL A 241 -15.52 -19.10 5.34
C VAL A 241 -15.36 -19.48 3.88
N TYR A 242 -14.46 -18.80 3.19
CA TYR A 242 -14.20 -19.03 1.78
C TYR A 242 -12.75 -19.45 1.58
N ASP A 243 -12.54 -20.48 0.76
CA ASP A 243 -11.23 -20.86 0.25
C ASP A 243 -11.18 -20.53 -1.26
N SER A 244 -10.32 -19.60 -1.63
CA SER A 244 -10.14 -19.18 -3.02
C SER A 244 -9.42 -20.22 -3.89
N GLN A 245 -8.78 -21.23 -3.28
CA GLN A 245 -8.01 -22.29 -3.94
C GLN A 245 -6.94 -21.79 -4.92
N LEU A 246 -6.45 -20.57 -4.73
CA LEU A 246 -5.46 -19.96 -5.62
C LEU A 246 -4.12 -20.69 -5.56
N LYS A 247 -3.50 -20.84 -6.73
CA LYS A 247 -2.19 -21.47 -6.94
C LYS A 247 -1.27 -20.50 -7.70
N PRO A 248 -0.78 -19.44 -7.03
CA PRO A 248 0.01 -18.40 -7.67
C PRO A 248 1.33 -18.94 -8.23
N SER A 249 1.78 -18.34 -9.35
CA SER A 249 3.11 -18.58 -9.90
C SER A 249 4.20 -18.05 -8.97
N LYS A 250 5.37 -18.70 -8.96
CA LYS A 250 6.58 -18.18 -8.30
C LYS A 250 7.27 -17.06 -9.08
N ASP A 251 6.94 -16.90 -10.35
CA ASP A 251 7.50 -15.85 -11.20
C ASP A 251 6.79 -14.51 -10.97
N TYR A 252 7.48 -13.39 -11.21
CA TYR A 252 6.85 -12.08 -11.16
C TYR A 252 5.63 -11.98 -12.12
N PRO A 253 4.51 -11.33 -11.71
CA PRO A 253 3.30 -11.28 -12.50
C PRO A 253 3.54 -10.86 -13.95
N LYS A 254 2.93 -11.62 -14.88
CA LYS A 254 2.92 -11.30 -16.30
C LYS A 254 1.71 -10.42 -16.58
N LEU A 255 1.97 -9.18 -17.01
CA LEU A 255 0.88 -8.28 -17.39
C LEU A 255 0.08 -8.86 -18.57
N PRO A 256 -1.26 -8.76 -18.55
CA PRO A 256 -2.10 -9.35 -19.61
C PRO A 256 -1.96 -8.62 -20.96
N LYS A 257 -1.41 -7.40 -20.96
CA LYS A 257 -1.02 -6.66 -22.16
C LYS A 257 0.37 -6.06 -21.96
N LYS A 258 1.10 -5.87 -23.06
CA LYS A 258 2.39 -5.18 -23.04
C LYS A 258 2.15 -3.69 -22.77
N VAL A 259 2.90 -3.13 -21.83
CA VAL A 259 2.98 -1.68 -21.61
C VAL A 259 3.85 -1.07 -22.71
N VAL A 260 3.38 0.03 -23.28
CA VAL A 260 4.08 0.72 -24.36
C VAL A 260 5.21 1.56 -23.80
N LYS A 261 6.37 1.50 -24.47
CA LYS A 261 7.56 2.25 -24.07
C LYS A 261 7.52 3.67 -24.63
N ALA A 262 7.99 4.62 -23.82
CA ALA A 262 8.25 6.00 -24.23
C ALA A 262 9.76 6.26 -24.34
N PHE A 263 10.12 7.26 -25.15
CA PHE A 263 11.47 7.83 -25.17
C PHE A 263 11.59 8.92 -24.09
N CYS A 264 12.75 9.02 -23.45
CA CYS A 264 13.06 10.14 -22.56
C CYS A 264 13.28 11.40 -23.40
N ASN A 265 12.22 12.17 -23.63
CA ASN A 265 12.25 13.36 -24.48
C ASN A 265 12.37 14.68 -23.69
N HIS A 266 12.23 14.64 -22.36
CA HIS A 266 12.27 15.81 -21.46
C HIS A 266 11.32 16.94 -21.88
N THR A 267 10.18 16.60 -22.47
CA THR A 267 9.20 17.59 -22.98
C THR A 267 8.36 18.21 -21.87
N LEU A 268 7.97 17.42 -20.86
CA LEU A 268 7.16 17.90 -19.73
C LEU A 268 8.03 18.55 -18.65
N GLN A 269 9.21 17.98 -18.40
CA GLN A 269 10.25 18.59 -17.58
C GLN A 269 11.52 18.72 -18.41
N PRO A 270 11.94 19.96 -18.76
CA PRO A 270 13.16 20.21 -19.50
C PRO A 270 14.37 19.54 -18.86
N TYR A 271 15.36 19.22 -19.68
CA TYR A 271 16.62 18.69 -19.20
C TYR A 271 17.24 19.62 -18.17
N PHE A 272 17.67 19.04 -17.05
CA PHE A 272 18.27 19.73 -15.93
C PHE A 272 19.55 19.01 -15.50
N ASN A 273 20.59 19.79 -15.24
CA ASN A 273 21.82 19.34 -14.61
C ASN A 273 22.44 20.47 -13.80
N ALA A 274 22.61 20.27 -12.50
CA ALA A 274 23.32 21.17 -11.62
C ALA A 274 24.40 20.42 -10.87
N LYS A 275 25.60 21.02 -10.79
CA LYS A 275 26.73 20.51 -10.01
C LYS A 275 27.16 21.55 -8.97
N ARG A 276 27.48 21.08 -7.77
CA ARG A 276 28.03 21.86 -6.66
C ARG A 276 29.33 21.20 -6.20
N THR A 277 30.45 21.84 -6.47
CA THR A 277 31.79 21.34 -6.13
C THR A 277 32.41 22.24 -5.08
N GLY A 278 32.78 21.69 -3.92
CA GLY A 278 33.36 22.45 -2.82
C GLY A 278 34.59 23.26 -3.24
N GLY A 279 34.65 24.51 -2.80
CA GLY A 279 35.76 25.42 -3.11
C GLY A 279 35.67 26.10 -4.49
N VAL A 280 34.56 25.94 -5.22
CA VAL A 280 34.30 26.59 -6.51
C VAL A 280 33.09 27.52 -6.39
N SER A 281 33.20 28.78 -6.82
CA SER A 281 32.06 29.72 -6.92
C SER A 281 31.21 29.81 -5.65
N ASP A 282 31.87 30.00 -4.50
CA ASP A 282 31.25 30.09 -3.17
C ASP A 282 30.46 28.85 -2.72
N VAL A 283 30.66 27.70 -3.39
CA VAL A 283 30.04 26.44 -3.01
C VAL A 283 30.72 25.86 -1.76
N VAL A 284 29.89 25.57 -0.77
CA VAL A 284 30.28 24.90 0.48
C VAL A 284 29.66 23.51 0.51
N VAL A 285 30.46 22.49 0.81
CA VAL A 285 29.93 21.16 1.09
C VAL A 285 29.45 21.15 2.55
N PRO A 286 28.18 20.82 2.84
CA PRO A 286 27.68 20.69 4.20
C PRO A 286 28.53 19.70 5.02
N SER A 287 28.89 20.06 6.25
CA SER A 287 29.88 19.35 7.07
C SER A 287 29.51 17.90 7.42
N ASN A 288 28.24 17.53 7.28
CA ASN A 288 27.69 16.22 7.56
C ASN A 288 27.04 15.58 6.32
N ALA A 289 27.35 16.06 5.12
CA ALA A 289 26.84 15.48 3.88
C ALA A 289 27.24 14.00 3.76
N ASN A 290 26.31 13.17 3.28
CA ASN A 290 26.61 11.79 2.93
C ASN A 290 27.64 11.73 1.79
N GLN A 291 28.33 10.60 1.69
CA GLN A 291 29.38 10.37 0.69
C GLN A 291 29.06 9.14 -0.15
N ASN A 292 29.42 9.14 -1.42
CA ASN A 292 29.18 8.03 -2.36
C ASN A 292 27.71 7.58 -2.38
N GLN A 293 26.79 8.54 -2.35
CA GLN A 293 25.35 8.27 -2.30
C GLN A 293 24.73 8.54 -3.67
N THR A 294 23.71 7.76 -4.04
CA THR A 294 22.80 8.12 -5.13
C THR A 294 21.35 7.94 -4.68
N VAL A 295 20.50 8.92 -4.93
CA VAL A 295 19.05 8.83 -4.70
C VAL A 295 18.34 9.07 -6.03
N TYR A 296 17.58 8.08 -6.47
CA TYR A 296 16.66 8.19 -7.59
C TYR A 296 15.26 8.51 -7.04
N ILE A 297 14.64 9.57 -7.53
CA ILE A 297 13.33 10.04 -7.06
C ILE A 297 12.34 9.90 -8.20
N VAL A 298 11.27 9.15 -7.94
CA VAL A 298 10.13 8.99 -8.84
C VAL A 298 8.87 9.56 -8.20
N ARG A 299 7.98 10.11 -9.02
CA ARG A 299 6.63 10.48 -8.59
C ARG A 299 5.79 9.21 -8.43
N HIS A 300 4.74 9.29 -7.61
CA HIS A 300 3.65 8.32 -7.62
C HIS A 300 3.08 8.04 -9.05
N ALA A 301 2.46 6.87 -9.25
CA ALA A 301 1.82 6.50 -10.52
C ALA A 301 0.55 7.29 -10.85
N GLU A 302 -0.03 7.07 -12.04
CA GLU A 302 -1.21 7.80 -12.55
C GLU A 302 -2.37 7.82 -11.55
N ALA A 303 -2.72 9.02 -11.07
CA ALA A 303 -3.77 9.23 -10.06
C ALA A 303 -4.98 10.00 -10.59
N HIS A 304 -4.82 10.74 -11.68
CA HIS A 304 -5.87 11.62 -12.19
C HIS A 304 -6.33 11.14 -13.59
N PRO A 305 -7.47 10.45 -13.68
CA PRO A 305 -8.01 9.96 -14.95
C PRO A 305 -8.70 11.05 -15.78
N ASP A 306 -9.02 12.20 -15.19
CA ASP A 306 -9.62 13.34 -15.88
C ASP A 306 -8.55 14.27 -16.48
N LYS A 307 -8.87 14.89 -17.62
CA LYS A 307 -7.93 15.75 -18.37
C LYS A 307 -7.48 16.99 -17.60
N ALA A 308 -8.23 17.42 -16.58
CA ALA A 308 -7.93 18.60 -15.80
C ALA A 308 -7.13 18.27 -14.52
N PHE A 309 -6.81 16.99 -14.30
CA PHE A 309 -6.08 16.49 -13.13
C PHE A 309 -6.74 16.87 -11.79
N LYS A 310 -8.08 16.86 -11.74
CA LYS A 310 -8.87 17.28 -10.57
C LYS A 310 -9.40 16.13 -9.74
N PHE A 311 -9.56 14.95 -10.34
CA PHE A 311 -9.95 13.75 -9.60
C PHE A 311 -8.84 13.38 -8.63
N GLU A 312 -9.16 13.23 -7.36
CA GLU A 312 -8.20 12.97 -6.31
C GLU A 312 -8.89 12.19 -5.20
N ASP A 313 -8.38 11.00 -4.87
CA ASP A 313 -8.96 10.09 -3.88
C ASP A 313 -7.88 9.46 -2.97
N GLY A 314 -6.65 9.96 -3.04
CA GLY A 314 -5.48 9.49 -2.29
C GLY A 314 -4.77 8.29 -2.90
N ASN A 315 -5.43 7.56 -3.80
CA ASN A 315 -4.89 6.40 -4.48
C ASN A 315 -4.41 6.76 -5.89
N TYR A 316 -3.70 5.84 -6.54
CA TYR A 316 -3.56 5.87 -7.99
C TYR A 316 -4.74 5.12 -8.63
N VAL A 317 -5.04 5.40 -9.90
CA VAL A 317 -6.12 4.73 -10.63
C VAL A 317 -5.62 3.50 -11.37
N ALA A 318 -6.54 2.74 -11.98
CA ALA A 318 -6.24 1.59 -12.83
C ALA A 318 -5.04 1.75 -13.77
N ALA A 319 -4.87 2.90 -14.45
CA ALA A 319 -3.70 3.17 -15.29
C ALA A 319 -2.39 3.11 -14.49
N GLY A 320 -2.38 3.65 -13.27
CA GLY A 320 -1.24 3.63 -12.36
C GLY A 320 -0.82 2.23 -11.94
N GLN A 321 -1.75 1.28 -11.85
CA GLN A 321 -1.42 -0.14 -11.59
C GLN A 321 -0.56 -0.75 -12.70
N TRP A 322 -0.86 -0.42 -13.96
CA TRP A 322 -0.06 -0.89 -15.09
C TRP A 322 1.36 -0.35 -15.02
N ARG A 323 1.52 0.94 -14.66
CA ARG A 323 2.83 1.54 -14.42
C ARG A 323 3.54 0.85 -13.26
N ALA A 324 2.93 0.80 -12.08
CA ALA A 324 3.52 0.25 -10.86
C ALA A 324 4.02 -1.19 -11.04
N LEU A 325 3.24 -2.06 -11.70
CA LEU A 325 3.65 -3.44 -11.99
C LEU A 325 4.72 -3.55 -13.09
N GLU A 326 4.83 -2.57 -13.99
CA GLU A 326 5.83 -2.57 -15.06
C GLU A 326 7.15 -1.91 -14.65
N LEU A 327 7.16 -1.07 -13.61
CA LEU A 327 8.33 -0.31 -13.15
C LEU A 327 9.59 -1.17 -13.05
N TYR A 328 9.49 -2.39 -12.50
CA TYR A 328 10.63 -3.31 -12.43
C TYR A 328 11.30 -3.55 -13.79
N ARG A 329 10.51 -3.76 -14.84
CA ARG A 329 11.03 -3.99 -16.20
C ARG A 329 11.47 -2.68 -16.85
N ALA A 330 10.74 -1.60 -16.63
CA ALA A 330 11.00 -0.28 -17.19
C ALA A 330 12.32 0.32 -16.68
N LEU A 331 12.66 0.05 -15.42
CA LEU A 331 13.87 0.55 -14.75
C LEU A 331 15.06 -0.42 -14.82
N LYS A 332 14.86 -1.62 -15.39
CA LYS A 332 15.92 -2.62 -15.52
C LYS A 332 17.11 -2.05 -16.30
N GLY A 333 18.29 -2.08 -15.68
CA GLY A 333 19.54 -1.57 -16.25
C GLY A 333 19.69 -0.04 -16.22
N LYS A 334 18.70 0.70 -15.72
CA LYS A 334 18.80 2.16 -15.53
C LYS A 334 19.31 2.54 -14.14
N MET A 335 19.01 1.71 -13.15
CA MET A 335 19.40 1.89 -11.75
C MET A 335 19.53 0.54 -11.05
N ASN A 336 20.25 0.52 -9.91
CA ASN A 336 20.41 -0.63 -9.04
C ASN A 336 20.39 -0.19 -7.57
N PRO A 337 19.20 0.13 -7.01
CA PRO A 337 19.09 0.58 -5.63
C PRO A 337 19.34 -0.55 -4.63
N ASP A 338 19.89 -0.20 -3.48
CA ASP A 338 20.08 -1.09 -2.32
C ASP A 338 18.80 -1.19 -1.47
N MET A 339 17.93 -0.19 -1.55
CA MET A 339 16.71 -0.07 -0.76
C MET A 339 15.70 0.89 -1.39
N VAL A 340 14.46 0.76 -0.95
CA VAL A 340 13.34 1.61 -1.37
C VAL A 340 12.82 2.40 -0.16
N TYR A 341 12.54 3.68 -0.37
CA TYR A 341 11.87 4.54 0.60
C TYR A 341 10.62 5.18 -0.01
N SER A 342 9.63 5.46 0.83
CA SER A 342 8.46 6.27 0.48
C SER A 342 7.85 6.98 1.69
N ILE A 343 6.86 7.82 1.45
CA ILE A 343 5.98 8.43 2.46
C ILE A 343 5.18 7.37 3.21
N ASP A 344 5.10 7.48 4.55
CA ASP A 344 4.15 6.72 5.37
C ASP A 344 2.69 7.06 4.99
N PRO A 345 1.92 6.12 4.41
CA PRO A 345 0.57 6.40 3.94
C PRO A 345 -0.43 6.67 5.08
N ALA A 346 -0.09 6.32 6.32
CA ALA A 346 -0.96 6.50 7.47
C ALA A 346 -0.84 7.90 8.12
N GLN A 347 0.26 8.63 7.85
CA GLN A 347 0.50 9.96 8.45
C GLN A 347 -0.31 11.07 7.82
N TRP A 348 -0.79 10.88 6.60
CA TRP A 348 -1.42 11.96 5.84
C TRP A 348 -2.77 11.56 5.28
N TYR A 349 -3.65 12.55 5.29
CA TYR A 349 -4.94 12.53 4.65
C TYR A 349 -5.23 13.92 4.11
N HIS A 350 -6.11 13.99 3.12
CA HIS A 350 -6.59 15.25 2.59
C HIS A 350 -8.12 15.29 2.67
N ALA A 351 -8.65 16.47 2.99
CA ALA A 351 -10.08 16.74 3.01
C ALA A 351 -10.42 17.62 1.80
N THR A 352 -11.23 17.10 0.87
CA THR A 352 -11.71 17.88 -0.29
C THR A 352 -12.90 18.78 0.04
N GLY A 353 -13.40 18.72 1.29
CA GLY A 353 -14.70 19.27 1.70
C GLY A 353 -15.88 18.37 1.35
N ALA A 354 -15.77 17.54 0.30
CA ALA A 354 -16.77 16.53 -0.05
C ALA A 354 -16.51 15.17 0.63
N PHE A 355 -15.24 14.78 0.75
CA PHE A 355 -14.82 13.55 1.42
C PHE A 355 -13.34 13.62 1.82
N ASN A 356 -12.94 12.73 2.73
CA ASN A 356 -11.56 12.60 3.20
C ASN A 356 -10.98 11.25 2.77
N PHE A 357 -9.68 11.21 2.54
CA PHE A 357 -8.99 10.00 2.12
C PHE A 357 -7.56 9.95 2.65
N SER A 358 -7.05 8.75 2.89
CA SER A 358 -5.64 8.51 3.21
C SER A 358 -4.80 8.58 1.93
N TYR A 359 -3.54 8.98 2.08
CA TYR A 359 -2.69 9.20 0.92
C TYR A 359 -1.72 8.05 0.65
N VAL A 360 -2.13 7.13 -0.20
CA VAL A 360 -1.50 5.80 -0.31
C VAL A 360 -0.63 5.63 -1.54
N ARG A 361 -0.84 6.46 -2.57
CA ARG A 361 -0.26 6.24 -3.89
C ARG A 361 1.27 6.27 -3.96
N PRO A 362 2.04 7.12 -3.23
CA PRO A 362 3.49 7.12 -3.38
C PRO A 362 4.08 5.78 -2.95
N SER A 363 3.64 5.25 -1.80
CA SER A 363 4.16 4.00 -1.26
C SER A 363 3.76 2.78 -2.08
N LEU A 364 2.56 2.78 -2.65
CA LEU A 364 2.11 1.67 -3.48
C LEU A 364 2.70 1.69 -4.90
N THR A 365 3.33 2.79 -5.33
CA THR A 365 3.88 2.93 -6.69
C THR A 365 5.09 2.03 -6.90
N VAL A 366 6.05 2.06 -5.97
CA VAL A 366 7.31 1.30 -6.07
C VAL A 366 7.32 0.01 -5.27
N TRP A 367 6.25 -0.30 -4.55
CA TRP A 367 6.14 -1.56 -3.80
C TRP A 367 6.29 -2.80 -4.70
N PRO A 368 5.64 -2.88 -5.89
CA PRO A 368 5.89 -4.01 -6.80
C PRO A 368 7.32 -4.07 -7.34
N PHE A 369 8.02 -2.93 -7.45
CA PHE A 369 9.44 -2.89 -7.82
C PHE A 369 10.32 -3.46 -6.70
N ALA A 370 10.04 -3.12 -5.44
CA ALA A 370 10.77 -3.68 -4.30
C ALA A 370 10.62 -5.20 -4.21
N ILE A 371 9.40 -5.71 -4.40
CA ILE A 371 9.10 -7.15 -4.46
C ILE A 371 9.91 -7.83 -5.57
N ALA A 372 9.90 -7.26 -6.78
CA ALA A 372 10.56 -7.86 -7.94
C ALA A 372 12.09 -7.99 -7.79
N ASN A 373 12.71 -7.05 -7.07
CA ASN A 373 14.15 -7.00 -6.83
C ASN A 373 14.56 -7.55 -5.46
N ASN A 374 13.61 -8.03 -4.64
CA ASN A 374 13.81 -8.41 -3.26
C ASN A 374 14.57 -7.35 -2.44
N LEU A 375 14.07 -6.11 -2.46
CA LEU A 375 14.69 -4.98 -1.77
C LEU A 375 14.00 -4.69 -0.43
N PRO A 376 14.77 -4.26 0.59
CA PRO A 376 14.21 -3.62 1.78
C PRO A 376 13.31 -2.44 1.42
N TYR A 377 12.14 -2.35 2.06
CA TYR A 377 11.19 -1.27 1.88
C TYR A 377 11.00 -0.52 3.19
N PHE A 378 11.23 0.79 3.17
CA PHE A 378 11.08 1.64 4.35
C PHE A 378 10.08 2.77 4.09
N LEU A 379 9.51 3.28 5.18
CA LEU A 379 8.69 4.48 5.17
C LEU A 379 9.42 5.60 5.93
N VAL A 380 9.37 6.80 5.37
CA VAL A 380 9.73 8.01 6.10
C VAL A 380 8.54 8.36 7.00
N SER A 381 8.73 8.17 8.30
CA SER A 381 7.68 8.36 9.32
C SER A 381 8.11 9.29 10.45
N GLU A 382 9.39 9.65 10.56
CA GLU A 382 9.94 10.40 11.70
C GLU A 382 9.53 11.89 11.69
N PHE A 383 9.01 12.38 10.57
CA PHE A 383 8.50 13.74 10.42
C PHE A 383 7.34 13.78 9.42
N GLN A 384 6.46 14.76 9.57
CA GLN A 384 5.36 14.98 8.65
C GLN A 384 5.86 15.47 7.30
N LEU A 385 5.43 14.78 6.25
CA LEU A 385 5.88 15.01 4.87
C LEU A 385 4.98 15.97 4.10
N MET A 386 3.79 16.24 4.62
CA MET A 386 2.70 16.83 3.87
C MET A 386 2.03 17.97 4.67
N THR A 387 2.86 18.90 5.15
CA THR A 387 2.46 20.31 5.29
C THR A 387 2.39 20.95 3.89
N LYS A 388 2.02 22.23 3.75
CA LYS A 388 1.92 22.92 2.44
C LYS A 388 3.10 22.51 1.54
N ALA A 389 2.84 22.08 0.29
CA ALA A 389 3.89 21.46 -0.55
C ALA A 389 5.16 22.32 -0.75
N THR A 390 5.02 23.64 -0.62
CA THR A 390 6.08 24.65 -0.72
C THR A 390 6.81 24.93 0.61
N ASP A 391 6.53 24.17 1.67
CA ASP A 391 7.00 24.46 3.03
C ASP A 391 8.48 24.10 3.18
N VAL A 392 9.32 25.12 3.36
CA VAL A 392 10.78 25.00 3.52
C VAL A 392 11.17 24.03 4.65
N PRO A 393 10.53 24.03 5.84
CA PRO A 393 10.77 23.04 6.88
C PRO A 393 10.64 21.58 6.44
N THR A 394 9.69 21.26 5.55
CA THR A 394 9.50 19.89 5.07
C THR A 394 10.61 19.52 4.08
N ALA A 395 10.93 20.40 3.14
CA ALA A 395 12.06 20.20 2.24
C ALA A 395 13.39 20.03 3.00
N GLN A 396 13.59 20.83 4.06
CA GLN A 396 14.73 20.72 4.96
C GLN A 396 14.78 19.35 5.64
N LYS A 397 13.71 18.93 6.34
CA LYS A 397 13.70 17.64 7.04
C LYS A 397 13.91 16.47 6.08
N THR A 398 13.32 16.51 4.88
CA THR A 398 13.58 15.51 3.86
C THR A 398 15.03 15.53 3.39
N SER A 399 15.61 16.70 3.19
CA SER A 399 17.03 16.85 2.83
C SER A 399 17.94 16.29 3.93
N ASP A 400 17.71 16.69 5.17
CA ASP A 400 18.50 16.26 6.33
C ASP A 400 18.42 14.73 6.50
N PHE A 401 17.23 14.14 6.38
CA PHE A 401 17.01 12.70 6.49
C PHE A 401 17.80 11.91 5.43
N PHE A 402 17.73 12.32 4.16
CA PHE A 402 18.32 11.54 3.07
C PHE A 402 19.78 11.85 2.81
N PHE A 403 20.23 13.09 2.99
CA PHE A 403 21.53 13.55 2.47
C PHE A 403 22.54 13.93 3.55
N THR A 404 22.18 13.81 4.84
CA THR A 404 23.10 14.13 5.95
C THR A 404 23.19 13.03 7.00
N GLY A 405 24.20 13.10 7.87
CA GLY A 405 24.35 12.25 9.05
C GLY A 405 24.99 10.87 8.81
N GLY A 406 25.41 10.57 7.58
CA GLY A 406 26.16 9.37 7.22
C GLY A 406 25.30 8.10 7.05
N LYS A 407 24.02 8.12 7.44
CA LYS A 407 23.09 6.96 7.41
C LYS A 407 23.05 6.28 6.04
N PHE A 408 23.11 7.08 4.98
CA PHE A 408 22.98 6.62 3.60
C PHE A 408 24.26 6.80 2.75
N SER A 409 25.41 7.01 3.39
CA SER A 409 26.69 6.98 2.67
C SER A 409 26.94 5.59 2.08
N ASN A 410 27.50 5.54 0.87
CA ASN A 410 27.72 4.32 0.08
C ASN A 410 26.43 3.55 -0.26
N LYS A 411 25.28 4.24 -0.32
CA LYS A 411 23.98 3.65 -0.68
C LYS A 411 23.40 4.25 -1.95
N THR A 412 22.69 3.41 -2.69
CA THR A 412 21.76 3.80 -3.75
C THR A 412 20.33 3.59 -3.27
N ILE A 413 19.50 4.64 -3.33
CA ILE A 413 18.12 4.61 -2.85
C ILE A 413 17.18 4.87 -4.03
N LEU A 414 16.08 4.12 -4.11
CA LEU A 414 14.91 4.51 -4.89
C LEU A 414 13.87 5.12 -3.95
N LEU A 415 13.49 6.36 -4.20
CA LEU A 415 12.53 7.14 -3.43
C LEU A 415 11.27 7.37 -4.27
N ALA A 416 10.14 6.81 -3.85
CA ALA A 416 8.84 7.22 -4.39
C ALA A 416 8.25 8.34 -3.55
N TRP A 417 7.87 9.43 -4.20
CA TRP A 417 7.53 10.65 -3.51
C TRP A 417 6.30 11.35 -4.07
N GLU A 418 5.82 12.34 -3.31
CA GLU A 418 4.78 13.22 -3.79
C GLU A 418 5.35 14.29 -4.72
N SER A 419 4.71 14.45 -5.89
CA SER A 419 5.11 15.34 -6.97
C SER A 419 5.40 16.77 -6.52
N GLY A 420 4.51 17.33 -5.67
CA GLY A 420 4.62 18.69 -5.15
C GLY A 420 5.85 18.93 -4.26
N HIS A 421 6.47 17.88 -3.71
CA HIS A 421 7.59 18.00 -2.78
C HIS A 421 8.96 17.72 -3.41
N ILE A 422 9.01 17.18 -4.64
CA ILE A 422 10.29 16.84 -5.28
C ILE A 422 11.09 18.10 -5.61
N ARG A 423 10.51 19.08 -6.30
CA ARG A 423 11.22 20.34 -6.64
C ARG A 423 11.63 21.16 -5.40
N PRO A 424 10.77 21.36 -4.37
CA PRO A 424 11.18 21.97 -3.11
C PRO A 424 12.38 21.30 -2.45
N LEU A 425 12.40 19.96 -2.39
CA LEU A 425 13.53 19.20 -1.86
C LEU A 425 14.81 19.49 -2.64
N LEU A 426 14.76 19.38 -3.98
CA LEU A 426 15.93 19.58 -4.83
C LEU A 426 16.47 21.01 -4.74
N LYS A 427 15.58 22.00 -4.70
CA LYS A 427 15.94 23.41 -4.51
C LYS A 427 16.62 23.62 -3.16
N TYR A 428 16.00 23.17 -2.08
CA TYR A 428 16.57 23.30 -0.73
C TYR A 428 17.98 22.69 -0.65
N LEU A 429 18.13 21.48 -1.20
CA LEU A 429 19.41 20.78 -1.23
C LEU A 429 20.46 21.56 -2.02
N LEU A 430 20.16 22.04 -3.24
CA LEU A 430 21.09 22.85 -4.03
C LEU A 430 21.45 24.18 -3.36
N ASP A 431 20.49 24.83 -2.71
CA ASP A 431 20.69 26.10 -2.00
C ASP A 431 21.57 25.91 -0.76
N SER A 432 21.47 24.76 -0.06
CA SER A 432 22.34 24.41 1.08
C SER A 432 23.83 24.33 0.74
N TYR A 433 24.15 24.16 -0.55
CA TYR A 433 25.53 24.14 -1.05
C TYR A 433 26.00 25.53 -1.52
N GLY A 434 25.13 26.54 -1.58
CA GLY A 434 25.44 27.85 -2.16
C GLY A 434 25.55 27.85 -3.69
N GLY A 435 26.34 28.78 -4.22
CA GLY A 435 26.55 28.97 -5.67
C GLY A 435 25.40 29.71 -6.39
N THR A 436 25.36 29.62 -7.71
CA THR A 436 24.35 30.30 -8.54
C THR A 436 22.94 29.76 -8.26
N ASN A 437 21.99 30.67 -8.03
CA ASN A 437 20.59 30.34 -7.84
C ASN A 437 20.04 29.58 -9.05
N VAL A 438 19.20 28.58 -8.79
CA VAL A 438 18.66 27.67 -9.81
C VAL A 438 17.18 27.92 -9.99
N THR A 439 16.88 28.89 -10.85
CA THR A 439 15.51 29.41 -11.06
C THR A 439 14.56 28.39 -11.71
N GLU A 440 15.10 27.36 -12.36
CA GLU A 440 14.35 26.28 -13.01
C GLU A 440 13.60 25.39 -12.00
N LEU A 441 13.99 25.43 -10.72
CA LEU A 441 13.33 24.72 -9.62
C LEU A 441 12.45 25.63 -8.75
N ASP A 442 12.36 26.93 -9.07
CA ASP A 442 11.57 27.87 -8.28
C ASP A 442 10.08 27.53 -8.38
N ILE A 443 9.38 27.47 -7.25
CA ILE A 443 8.00 27.00 -7.13
C ILE A 443 6.94 28.09 -7.25
N ASP A 444 7.34 29.37 -7.26
CA ASP A 444 6.45 30.53 -7.28
C ASP A 444 6.08 31.01 -8.69
N LEU A 445 6.60 30.36 -9.73
CA LEU A 445 6.26 30.68 -11.10
C LEU A 445 4.99 29.90 -11.51
N PRO A 446 4.03 30.52 -12.20
CA PRO A 446 2.72 29.92 -12.52
C PRO A 446 2.77 28.66 -13.41
N ASN A 447 3.96 28.20 -13.81
CA ASN A 447 4.21 27.01 -14.62
C ASN A 447 5.34 26.13 -14.09
N THR A 448 5.76 26.27 -12.82
CA THR A 448 6.89 25.52 -12.24
C THR A 448 6.53 24.53 -11.14
N GLY A 449 5.23 24.27 -10.94
CA GLY A 449 4.78 23.05 -10.28
C GLY A 449 5.17 21.79 -11.08
N TRP A 450 5.03 20.62 -10.46
CA TRP A 450 5.20 19.36 -11.18
C TRP A 450 4.09 19.22 -12.25
N PRO A 451 4.41 18.99 -13.53
CA PRO A 451 3.39 18.88 -14.57
C PRO A 451 2.40 17.74 -14.27
N GLY A 452 1.09 18.02 -14.28
CA GLY A 452 0.07 17.06 -13.87
C GLY A 452 0.13 15.72 -14.63
N ASN A 453 0.49 15.77 -15.91
CA ASN A 453 0.65 14.62 -16.81
C ASN A 453 2.05 13.98 -16.81
N ASP A 454 3.02 14.50 -16.06
CA ASP A 454 4.34 13.89 -15.98
C ASP A 454 4.40 12.81 -14.89
N TYR A 455 4.47 11.56 -15.33
CA TYR A 455 4.66 10.39 -14.48
C TYR A 455 5.95 9.65 -14.82
N ASP A 456 6.75 10.16 -15.76
CA ASP A 456 7.85 9.42 -16.39
C ASP A 456 9.23 9.95 -15.98
N THR A 457 9.33 11.22 -15.58
CA THR A 457 10.61 11.82 -15.17
C THR A 457 11.18 11.18 -13.91
N ILE A 458 12.48 10.84 -13.94
CA ILE A 458 13.24 10.39 -12.78
C ILE A 458 14.28 11.45 -12.44
N TRP A 459 14.22 11.97 -11.22
CA TRP A 459 15.26 12.84 -10.70
C TRP A 459 16.35 12.01 -10.05
N ARG A 460 17.62 12.39 -10.26
CA ARG A 460 18.78 11.79 -9.63
C ARG A 460 19.51 12.84 -8.82
N VAL A 461 19.81 12.48 -7.58
CA VAL A 461 20.73 13.20 -6.69
C VAL A 461 21.93 12.30 -6.44
N LYS A 462 23.14 12.80 -6.65
CA LYS A 462 24.38 12.06 -6.40
C LYS A 462 25.33 12.88 -5.55
N LEU A 463 25.87 12.26 -4.51
CA LEU A 463 26.96 12.77 -3.68
C LEU A 463 28.21 11.92 -3.95
N ASP A 464 29.33 12.57 -4.29
CA ASP A 464 30.60 11.86 -4.48
C ASP A 464 31.33 11.59 -3.15
N HIS A 465 32.57 11.11 -3.22
CA HIS A 465 33.37 10.81 -2.02
C HIS A 465 33.77 12.04 -1.18
N GLN A 466 33.69 13.25 -1.71
CA GLN A 466 33.84 14.49 -0.94
C GLN A 466 32.49 15.05 -0.47
N GLY A 467 31.37 14.46 -0.89
CA GLY A 467 30.05 15.05 -0.71
C GLY A 467 29.73 16.12 -1.74
N ASN A 468 30.46 16.24 -2.86
CA ASN A 468 30.05 17.15 -3.93
C ASN A 468 28.73 16.66 -4.56
N LEU A 469 27.84 17.60 -4.86
CA LEU A 469 26.47 17.32 -5.27
C LEU A 469 26.30 17.43 -6.79
N ILE A 470 25.58 16.47 -7.36
CA ILE A 470 25.03 16.51 -8.71
C ILE A 470 23.53 16.24 -8.61
N VAL A 471 22.72 17.10 -9.24
CA VAL A 471 21.29 16.92 -9.41
C VAL A 471 20.96 16.96 -10.90
N ASP A 472 20.26 15.95 -11.40
CA ASP A 472 19.84 15.89 -12.80
C ASP A 472 18.54 15.10 -12.99
N ASN A 473 17.93 15.24 -14.17
CA ASN A 473 16.76 14.46 -14.58
C ASN A 473 17.00 13.71 -15.89
N VAL A 474 18.24 13.22 -16.10
CA VAL A 474 18.65 12.55 -17.35
C VAL A 474 17.83 11.28 -17.64
N LEU A 475 17.32 10.63 -16.59
CA LEU A 475 16.60 9.37 -16.70
C LEU A 475 15.08 9.59 -16.77
N CYS A 476 14.41 8.64 -17.41
CA CYS A 476 12.97 8.50 -17.35
C CYS A 476 12.59 7.01 -17.16
N GLU A 477 11.38 6.73 -16.69
CA GLU A 477 10.88 5.35 -16.57
C GLU A 477 10.74 4.71 -17.94
N GLY A 478 10.34 5.48 -18.96
CA GLY A 478 10.15 5.05 -20.33
C GLY A 478 8.82 4.34 -20.54
N ILE A 479 7.76 4.78 -19.85
CA ILE A 479 6.40 4.27 -19.96
C ILE A 479 5.50 5.35 -20.56
N GLU A 480 4.80 5.00 -21.65
CA GLU A 480 3.92 5.93 -22.37
C GLU A 480 2.54 6.07 -21.67
N SER A 481 2.39 7.09 -20.81
CA SER A 481 1.20 7.26 -19.93
C SER A 481 -0.13 7.29 -20.68
N ASN A 482 -0.21 7.99 -21.81
CA ASN A 482 -1.43 8.16 -22.61
C ASN A 482 -1.89 6.85 -23.29
N ARG A 483 -1.07 5.78 -23.25
CA ARG A 483 -1.39 4.46 -23.79
C ARG A 483 -1.59 3.39 -22.73
N LEU A 484 -1.51 3.76 -21.45
CA LEU A 484 -1.89 2.86 -20.37
C LEU A 484 -3.41 2.60 -20.41
N PRO A 485 -3.85 1.34 -20.23
CA PRO A 485 -5.29 1.06 -20.19
C PRO A 485 -5.98 1.75 -19.01
N SER A 486 -7.19 2.27 -19.25
CA SER A 486 -8.01 2.92 -18.22
C SER A 486 -8.62 1.93 -17.21
N THR A 487 -8.66 0.63 -17.54
CA THR A 487 -9.11 -0.45 -16.65
C THR A 487 -7.93 -1.19 -16.05
N ALA A 488 -8.04 -1.63 -14.79
CA ALA A 488 -6.96 -2.35 -14.12
C ALA A 488 -6.66 -3.69 -14.82
N PRO A 489 -5.40 -4.19 -14.76
CA PRO A 489 -5.07 -5.52 -15.30
C PRO A 489 -5.85 -6.61 -14.56
N ILE A 490 -6.32 -7.63 -15.28
CA ILE A 490 -7.05 -8.77 -14.69
C ILE A 490 -6.12 -9.98 -14.67
N PHE A 491 -6.00 -10.63 -13.51
CA PHE A 491 -5.15 -11.80 -13.26
C PHE A 491 -5.98 -13.01 -12.89
#